data_AF-A0AB32UXT6-F1
#
_entry.id   AF-A0AB32UXT6-F1
#
_cell.length_a   1.000
_cell.length_b   1.000
_cell.length_c   1.000
_cell.angle_alpha   90.00
_cell.angle_beta   90.00
_cell.angle_gamma   90.00
#
_symmetry.space_group_name_H-M   'P 1'
#
loop_
_entity.id
_entity.type
_entity.pdbx_description
1 polymer ?
#
loop_
_entity_poly.entity_id
_entity_poly.type
_entity_poly.pdbx_seq_one_letter_code
_entity_poly.pdbx_strand_id
1 'polypeptide(L)'
;MRRRPGIGGLQTAAAARDQYRLLGENVAKLRTDLMKEQLATFRSQLEEFARKHKELCKLLRQKRKHDREAVSEDDCLRAISKLKTLGSGFEVISAGKKKLVRSVPTELKKDHNEILELAQAQGYVTVDEVERRLSWTHGRAIDALDTLLDEGLAMIDDGHSDGKRRYWFPCVSSISSFGADS
;
A
#
# COMPACT_ATOMS: atom_id res chain seq x y z
N MET A 1 -26.13 -19.54 41.09
CA MET A 1 -24.80 -19.71 41.74
C MET A 1 -23.72 -19.72 40.65
N ARG A 2 -22.99 -18.62 40.43
CA ARG A 2 -21.94 -18.53 39.40
C ARG A 2 -20.64 -19.12 39.96
N ARG A 3 -20.18 -20.25 39.40
CA ARG A 3 -18.91 -20.88 39.77
C ARG A 3 -17.75 -19.98 39.35
N ARG A 4 -16.91 -19.58 40.30
CA ARG A 4 -15.68 -18.82 40.03
C ARG A 4 -14.70 -19.75 39.30
N PRO A 5 -14.00 -19.28 38.25
CA PRO A 5 -12.94 -20.05 37.61
C PRO A 5 -11.90 -20.43 38.66
N GLY A 6 -11.57 -21.73 38.75
CA GLY A 6 -10.52 -22.21 39.64
C GLY A 6 -9.14 -21.77 39.16
N ILE A 7 -8.17 -21.71 40.07
CA ILE A 7 -6.79 -21.28 39.81
C ILE A 7 -6.15 -22.04 38.64
N GLY A 8 -6.49 -23.32 38.45
CA GLY A 8 -6.04 -24.11 37.29
C GLY A 8 -6.54 -23.54 35.95
N GLY A 9 -7.77 -23.05 35.86
CA GLY A 9 -8.30 -22.43 34.65
C GLY A 9 -7.65 -21.08 34.31
N LEU A 10 -7.22 -20.33 35.33
CA LEU A 10 -6.44 -19.11 35.17
C LEU A 10 -5.03 -19.40 34.65
N GLN A 11 -4.39 -20.48 35.13
CA GLN A 11 -3.07 -20.91 34.63
C GLN A 11 -3.14 -21.41 33.18
N THR A 12 -4.14 -22.21 32.82
CA THR A 12 -4.33 -22.66 31.44
C THR A 12 -4.63 -21.49 30.48
N ALA A 13 -5.44 -20.52 30.92
CA ALA A 13 -5.71 -19.31 30.15
C ALA A 13 -4.47 -18.42 29.98
N ALA A 14 -3.65 -18.28 31.03
CA ALA A 14 -2.38 -17.54 30.96
C ALA A 14 -1.39 -18.21 30.00
N ALA A 15 -1.21 -19.53 30.11
CA ALA A 15 -0.34 -20.31 29.23
C ALA A 15 -0.78 -20.24 27.75
N ALA A 16 -2.08 -20.33 27.48
CA ALA A 16 -2.62 -20.17 26.13
C ALA A 16 -2.32 -18.77 25.58
N ARG A 17 -2.47 -17.72 26.40
CA ARG A 17 -2.19 -16.33 25.99
C ARG A 17 -0.72 -16.10 25.66
N ASP A 18 0.19 -16.70 26.43
CA ASP A 18 1.63 -16.64 26.16
C ASP A 18 2.02 -17.39 24.88
N GLN A 19 1.39 -18.55 24.61
CA GLN A 19 1.57 -19.25 23.34
C GLN A 19 1.10 -18.43 22.14
N TYR A 20 -0.08 -17.80 22.21
CA TYR A 20 -0.57 -16.95 21.11
C TYR A 20 0.29 -15.71 20.90
N ARG A 21 0.82 -15.12 21.99
CA ARG A 21 1.76 -14.01 21.91
C ARG A 21 3.05 -14.40 21.19
N LEU A 22 3.68 -15.51 21.62
CA LEU A 22 4.89 -16.05 20.97
C LEU A 22 4.66 -16.40 19.50
N LEU A 23 3.50 -17.00 19.18
CA LEU A 23 3.13 -17.29 17.80
C LEU A 23 3.01 -16.00 16.98
N GLY A 24 2.36 -14.96 17.52
CA GLY A 24 2.25 -13.65 16.88
C GLY A 24 3.60 -12.97 16.65
N GLU A 25 4.49 -13.02 17.64
CA GLU A 25 5.87 -12.49 17.53
C GLU A 25 6.66 -13.23 16.45
N ASN A 26 6.55 -14.57 16.37
CA ASN A 26 7.20 -15.36 15.34
C ASN A 26 6.67 -15.07 13.94
N VAL A 27 5.35 -14.90 13.79
CA VAL A 27 4.72 -14.54 12.52
C VAL A 27 5.15 -13.13 12.08
N ALA A 28 5.19 -12.16 12.99
CA ALA A 28 5.70 -10.82 12.71
C ALA A 28 7.16 -10.87 12.29
N LYS A 29 7.99 -11.65 13.00
CA LYS A 29 9.41 -11.81 12.68
C LYS A 29 9.63 -12.45 11.31
N LEU A 30 8.92 -13.52 11.00
CA LEU A 30 8.93 -14.16 9.68
C LEU A 30 8.52 -13.17 8.58
N ARG A 31 7.47 -12.39 8.79
CA ARG A 31 7.04 -11.34 7.84
C ARG A 31 8.14 -10.31 7.64
N THR A 32 8.81 -9.86 8.71
CA THR A 32 9.90 -8.89 8.61
C THR A 32 11.17 -9.45 7.95
N ASP A 33 11.51 -10.70 8.21
CA ASP A 33 12.71 -11.32 7.63
C ASP A 33 12.49 -11.64 6.14
N LEU A 34 11.29 -12.08 5.78
CA LEU A 34 10.86 -12.18 4.38
C LEU A 34 10.98 -10.82 3.66
N MET A 35 10.54 -9.72 4.30
CA MET A 35 10.65 -8.37 3.73
C MET A 35 12.11 -7.93 3.55
N LYS A 36 13.02 -8.30 4.45
CA LYS A 36 14.45 -8.02 4.30
C LYS A 36 15.06 -8.77 3.11
N GLU A 37 14.71 -10.03 2.92
CA GLU A 37 15.16 -10.82 1.76
C GLU A 37 14.60 -10.27 0.45
N GLN A 38 13.33 -9.86 0.44
CA GLN A 38 12.73 -9.18 -0.71
C GLN A 38 13.42 -7.85 -1.02
N LEU A 39 13.74 -7.04 -0.02
CA LEU A 39 14.49 -5.78 -0.19
C LEU A 39 15.92 -6.00 -0.69
N ALA A 40 16.59 -7.06 -0.25
CA ALA A 40 17.93 -7.41 -0.72
C ALA A 40 17.90 -7.84 -2.20
N THR A 41 16.93 -8.68 -2.55
CA THR A 41 16.68 -9.12 -3.93
C THR A 41 16.35 -7.93 -4.83
N PHE A 42 15.47 -7.05 -4.36
CA PHE A 42 15.10 -5.82 -5.05
C PHE A 42 16.31 -4.90 -5.27
N ARG A 43 17.14 -4.69 -4.24
CA ARG A 43 18.36 -3.87 -4.35
C ARG A 43 19.27 -4.40 -5.44
N SER A 44 19.56 -5.71 -5.42
CA SER A 44 20.42 -6.35 -6.42
C SER A 44 19.87 -6.16 -7.84
N GLN A 45 18.57 -6.32 -8.00
CA GLN A 45 17.90 -6.16 -9.29
C GLN A 45 17.89 -4.70 -9.77
N LEU A 46 17.73 -3.75 -8.86
CA LEU A 46 17.73 -2.34 -9.19
C LEU A 46 19.14 -1.85 -9.53
N GLU A 47 20.16 -2.37 -8.85
CA GLU A 47 21.56 -2.16 -9.21
C GLU A 47 21.89 -2.75 -10.59
N GLU A 48 21.43 -3.97 -10.88
CA GLU A 48 21.64 -4.61 -12.18
C GLU A 48 20.88 -3.87 -13.30
N PHE A 49 19.63 -3.46 -13.05
CA PHE A 49 18.85 -2.63 -13.96
C PHE A 49 19.55 -1.30 -14.21
N ALA A 50 19.98 -0.59 -13.16
CA ALA A 50 20.68 0.68 -13.30
C ALA A 50 21.99 0.54 -14.09
N ARG A 51 22.73 -0.56 -13.88
CA ARG A 51 23.97 -0.86 -14.62
C ARG A 51 23.69 -1.12 -16.10
N LYS A 52 22.73 -1.99 -16.41
CA LYS A 52 22.30 -2.27 -17.79
C LYS A 52 21.73 -1.03 -18.46
N HIS A 53 20.94 -0.23 -17.74
CA HIS A 53 20.37 1.01 -18.24
C HIS A 53 21.44 2.06 -18.49
N LYS A 54 22.43 2.22 -17.61
CA LYS A 54 23.56 3.15 -17.80
C LYS A 54 24.37 2.80 -19.05
N GLU A 55 24.71 1.53 -19.26
CA GLU A 55 25.41 1.08 -20.47
C GLU A 55 24.56 1.21 -21.72
N LEU A 56 23.27 0.86 -21.64
CA LEU A 56 22.32 1.06 -22.73
C LEU A 56 22.17 2.55 -23.07
N CYS A 57 22.05 3.43 -22.08
CA CYS A 57 22.00 4.88 -22.27
C CYS A 57 23.30 5.42 -22.86
N LYS A 58 24.47 4.90 -22.47
CA LYS A 58 25.76 5.28 -23.04
C LYS A 58 25.84 4.89 -24.52
N LEU A 59 25.47 3.66 -24.85
CA LEU A 59 25.40 3.16 -26.22
C LEU A 59 24.36 3.93 -27.06
N LEU A 60 23.17 4.18 -26.51
CA LEU A 60 22.12 4.95 -27.15
C LEU A 60 22.51 6.40 -27.35
N ARG A 61 23.18 7.06 -26.39
CA ARG A 61 23.69 8.43 -26.54
C ARG A 61 24.82 8.52 -27.56
N GLN A 62 25.66 7.48 -27.66
CA GLN A 62 26.68 7.39 -28.71
C GLN A 62 26.05 7.18 -30.10
N LYS A 63 24.93 6.46 -30.19
CA LYS A 63 24.22 6.19 -31.46
C LYS A 63 23.17 7.24 -31.84
N ARG A 64 22.59 7.97 -30.89
CA ARG A 64 21.52 8.97 -31.07
C ARG A 64 22.05 10.34 -30.63
N LYS A 65 22.70 11.03 -31.56
CA LYS A 65 23.25 12.37 -31.34
C LYS A 65 22.19 13.48 -31.41
N HIS A 66 20.93 13.21 -31.78
CA HIS A 66 19.99 14.28 -32.14
C HIS A 66 18.66 14.38 -31.36
N ASP A 67 17.87 13.33 -31.12
CA ASP A 67 16.52 13.55 -30.56
C ASP A 67 16.34 12.93 -29.16
N ARG A 68 16.21 13.78 -28.14
CA ARG A 68 15.57 13.40 -26.88
C ARG A 68 14.07 13.58 -27.07
N GLU A 69 13.39 12.58 -27.59
CA GLU A 69 11.93 12.51 -27.51
C GLU A 69 11.50 12.59 -26.04
N ALA A 70 10.41 13.32 -25.79
CA ALA A 70 9.82 13.42 -24.46
C ALA A 70 9.39 12.03 -23.98
N VAL A 71 9.64 11.72 -22.71
CA VAL A 71 9.20 10.45 -22.09
C VAL A 71 7.68 10.39 -22.11
N SER A 72 7.13 9.34 -22.72
CA SER A 72 5.69 9.11 -22.81
C SER A 72 5.17 8.25 -21.66
N GLU A 73 3.84 8.23 -21.45
CA GLU A 73 3.21 7.30 -20.48
C GLU A 73 3.54 5.83 -20.81
N ASP A 74 3.58 5.49 -22.10
CA ASP A 74 3.90 4.15 -22.57
C ASP A 74 5.33 3.73 -22.21
N ASP A 75 6.29 4.66 -22.24
CA ASP A 75 7.66 4.40 -21.77
C ASP A 75 7.68 4.03 -20.28
N CYS A 76 6.88 4.72 -19.45
CA CYS A 76 6.73 4.41 -18.03
C CYS A 76 6.08 3.03 -17.82
N LEU A 77 5.00 2.72 -18.54
CA LEU A 77 4.31 1.42 -18.43
C LEU A 77 5.23 0.27 -18.84
N ARG A 78 6.00 0.42 -19.94
CA ARG A 78 7.00 -0.56 -20.37
C ARG A 78 8.13 -0.70 -19.37
N ALA A 79 8.59 0.38 -18.76
CA ALA A 79 9.61 0.34 -17.72
C ALA A 79 9.12 -0.44 -16.49
N ILE A 80 7.90 -0.14 -16.01
CA ILE A 80 7.30 -0.83 -14.85
C ILE A 80 7.10 -2.32 -15.14
N SER A 81 6.64 -2.68 -16.35
CA SER A 81 6.49 -4.09 -16.76
C SER A 81 7.82 -4.85 -16.69
N LYS A 82 8.92 -4.21 -17.12
CA LYS A 82 10.28 -4.78 -17.00
C LYS A 82 10.78 -4.86 -15.55
N LEU A 83 10.38 -3.93 -14.68
CA LEU A 83 10.71 -4.00 -13.26
C LEU A 83 9.91 -5.11 -12.56
N LYS A 84 8.66 -5.35 -12.97
CA LYS A 84 7.80 -6.40 -12.42
C LYS A 84 8.43 -7.78 -12.59
N THR A 85 9.01 -8.09 -13.75
CA THR A 85 9.66 -9.39 -14.01
C THR A 85 10.88 -9.65 -13.14
N LEU A 86 11.43 -8.61 -12.51
CA LEU A 86 12.49 -8.77 -11.53
C LEU A 86 11.91 -9.24 -10.18
N GLY A 87 10.62 -9.05 -9.87
CA GLY A 87 10.07 -9.38 -8.56
C GLY A 87 10.25 -8.25 -7.54
N SER A 88 10.50 -7.05 -8.05
CA SER A 88 10.69 -5.79 -7.33
C SER A 88 9.45 -5.27 -6.57
N GLY A 89 8.29 -5.92 -6.73
CA GLY A 89 7.02 -5.42 -6.19
C GLY A 89 6.37 -4.30 -7.02
N PHE A 90 7.04 -3.83 -8.08
CA PHE A 90 6.51 -2.79 -8.96
C PHE A 90 5.38 -3.35 -9.82
N GLU A 91 4.19 -2.79 -9.66
CA GLU A 91 3.01 -3.19 -10.43
C GLU A 91 2.15 -1.98 -10.75
N VAL A 92 1.58 -1.98 -11.96
CA VAL A 92 0.51 -1.05 -12.30
C VAL A 92 -0.80 -1.67 -11.82
N ILE A 93 -1.49 -1.00 -10.90
CA ILE A 93 -2.83 -1.36 -10.46
C ILE A 93 -3.84 -0.38 -11.07
N SER A 94 -5.02 -0.87 -11.39
CA SER A 94 -6.14 -0.03 -11.83
C SER A 94 -7.03 0.27 -10.64
N ALA A 95 -7.32 1.55 -10.41
CA ALA A 95 -8.37 2.00 -9.50
C ALA A 95 -9.32 2.85 -10.34
N GLY A 96 -10.47 2.30 -10.72
CA GLY A 96 -11.38 2.89 -11.69
C GLY A 96 -10.70 3.27 -13.02
N LYS A 97 -10.73 4.56 -13.36
CA LYS A 97 -10.21 5.08 -14.63
C LYS A 97 -8.73 5.47 -14.59
N LYS A 98 -8.12 5.59 -13.40
CA LYS A 98 -6.71 5.96 -13.26
C LYS A 98 -5.87 4.73 -12.95
N LYS A 99 -4.66 4.72 -13.50
CA LYS A 99 -3.63 3.74 -13.17
C LYS A 99 -2.79 4.28 -12.03
N LEU A 100 -2.54 3.45 -11.02
CA LEU A 100 -1.63 3.73 -9.93
C LEU A 100 -0.42 2.80 -10.04
N VAL A 101 0.74 3.29 -9.61
CA VAL A 101 1.96 2.48 -9.55
C VAL A 101 2.18 2.08 -8.10
N ARG A 102 2.13 0.78 -7.84
CA ARG A 102 2.53 0.20 -6.56
C ARG A 102 4.02 -0.08 -6.63
N SER A 103 4.79 0.42 -5.67
CA SER A 103 6.25 0.27 -5.60
C SER A 103 6.72 -0.74 -4.55
N VAL A 104 5.83 -1.17 -3.66
CA VAL A 104 6.10 -2.12 -2.58
C VAL A 104 5.16 -3.32 -2.66
N PRO A 105 5.63 -4.54 -2.32
CA PRO A 105 4.78 -5.73 -2.24
C PRO A 105 3.78 -5.62 -1.08
N THR A 106 2.66 -4.94 -1.31
CA THR A 106 1.54 -4.87 -0.35
C THR A 106 0.39 -5.72 -0.86
N GLU A 107 -0.16 -6.57 0.02
CA GLU A 107 -1.33 -7.39 -0.31
C GLU A 107 -2.60 -6.54 -0.27
N LEU A 108 -2.83 -5.81 -1.37
CA LEU A 108 -4.06 -5.07 -1.56
C LEU A 108 -5.15 -6.00 -2.06
N LYS A 109 -6.08 -6.33 -1.15
CA LYS A 109 -7.32 -7.04 -1.49
C LYS A 109 -8.20 -6.18 -2.40
N LYS A 110 -9.17 -6.80 -3.07
CA LYS A 110 -10.14 -6.11 -3.94
C LYS A 110 -10.77 -4.91 -3.23
N ASP A 111 -11.08 -5.07 -1.96
CA ASP A 111 -11.66 -4.05 -1.08
C ASP A 111 -10.83 -2.76 -1.06
N HIS A 112 -9.52 -2.87 -0.92
CA HIS A 112 -8.64 -1.70 -0.88
C HIS A 112 -8.64 -0.94 -2.21
N ASN A 113 -8.74 -1.65 -3.34
CA ASN A 113 -8.83 -1.02 -4.65
C ASN A 113 -10.16 -0.27 -4.83
N GLU A 114 -11.27 -0.81 -4.32
CA GLU A 114 -12.58 -0.13 -4.38
C GLU A 114 -12.58 1.15 -3.54
N ILE A 115 -11.91 1.15 -2.36
CA ILE A 115 -11.71 2.36 -1.55
C ILE A 115 -10.83 3.38 -2.28
N LEU A 116 -9.70 2.95 -2.85
CA LEU A 116 -8.82 3.84 -3.61
C LEU A 116 -9.52 4.43 -4.83
N GLU A 117 -10.38 3.67 -5.50
CA GLU A 117 -11.22 4.17 -6.60
C GLU A 117 -12.20 5.24 -6.13
N LEU A 118 -12.87 5.02 -5.00
CA LEU A 118 -13.78 6.01 -4.42
C LEU A 118 -13.04 7.30 -4.04
N ALA A 119 -11.86 7.17 -3.43
CA ALA A 119 -11.02 8.29 -3.01
C ALA A 119 -10.52 9.16 -4.17
N GLN A 120 -10.51 8.68 -5.42
CA GLN A 120 -10.04 9.47 -6.57
C GLN A 120 -10.86 10.73 -6.85
N ALA A 121 -12.08 10.81 -6.32
CA ALA A 121 -12.93 11.98 -6.50
C ALA A 121 -12.39 13.22 -5.74
N GLN A 122 -11.88 13.03 -4.53
CA GLN A 122 -11.57 14.13 -3.60
C GLN A 122 -10.30 13.93 -2.76
N GLY A 123 -9.62 12.79 -2.89
CA GLY A 123 -8.38 12.47 -2.17
C GLY A 123 -8.58 11.77 -0.82
N TYR A 124 -9.81 11.70 -0.31
CA TYR A 124 -10.15 11.05 0.96
C TYR A 124 -11.51 10.34 0.89
N VAL A 125 -11.77 9.46 1.86
CA VAL A 125 -13.11 8.87 2.10
C VAL A 125 -13.50 8.96 3.56
N THR A 126 -14.79 8.80 3.86
CA THR A 126 -15.30 8.55 5.21
C THR A 126 -15.95 7.17 5.28
N VAL A 127 -16.11 6.63 6.48
CA VAL A 127 -16.77 5.31 6.69
C VAL A 127 -18.19 5.33 6.11
N ASP A 128 -18.97 6.36 6.43
CA ASP A 128 -20.32 6.58 5.90
C ASP A 128 -20.38 6.59 4.36
N GLU A 129 -19.32 7.07 3.70
CA GLU A 129 -19.24 7.12 2.26
C GLU A 129 -18.97 5.74 1.67
N VAL A 130 -18.03 5.00 2.25
CA VAL A 130 -17.71 3.62 1.85
C VAL A 130 -18.93 2.73 2.01
N GLU A 131 -19.62 2.78 3.14
CA GLU A 131 -20.84 2.01 3.40
C GLU A 131 -21.92 2.27 2.34
N ARG A 132 -22.19 3.54 2.07
CA ARG A 132 -23.30 3.95 1.20
C ARG A 132 -23.00 3.72 -0.28
N ARG A 133 -21.76 3.98 -0.70
CA ARG A 133 -21.36 3.93 -2.13
C ARG A 133 -21.02 2.52 -2.58
N LEU A 134 -20.45 1.71 -1.69
CA LEU A 134 -20.07 0.32 -1.99
C LEU A 134 -21.08 -0.71 -1.43
N SER A 135 -22.09 -0.27 -0.69
CA SER A 135 -23.05 -1.14 0.00
C SER A 135 -22.36 -2.12 0.97
N TRP A 136 -21.36 -1.63 1.70
CA TRP A 136 -20.60 -2.43 2.65
C TRP A 136 -21.14 -2.29 4.07
N THR A 137 -20.92 -3.32 4.88
CA THR A 137 -21.16 -3.26 6.33
C THR A 137 -20.11 -2.39 7.03
N HIS A 138 -20.47 -1.76 8.14
CA HIS A 138 -19.57 -0.95 8.97
C HIS A 138 -18.25 -1.65 9.31
N GLY A 139 -18.32 -2.87 9.85
CA GLY A 139 -17.11 -3.63 10.25
C GLY A 139 -16.14 -3.84 9.08
N ARG A 140 -16.65 -4.26 7.92
CA ARG A 140 -15.84 -4.43 6.69
C ARG A 140 -15.18 -3.12 6.25
N ALA A 141 -15.90 -2.00 6.30
CA ALA A 141 -15.35 -0.70 5.92
C ALA A 141 -14.22 -0.27 6.86
N ILE A 142 -14.41 -0.42 8.18
CA ILE A 142 -13.39 -0.14 9.19
C ILE A 142 -12.18 -1.04 9.00
N ASP A 143 -12.36 -2.36 8.91
CA ASP A 143 -11.26 -3.33 8.76
C ASP A 143 -10.38 -3.02 7.53
N ALA A 144 -11.01 -2.65 6.41
CA ALA A 144 -10.30 -2.30 5.18
C ALA A 144 -9.56 -0.95 5.30
N LEU A 145 -10.15 0.04 5.97
CA LEU A 145 -9.52 1.34 6.22
C LEU A 145 -8.36 1.24 7.22
N ASP A 146 -8.53 0.46 8.29
CA ASP A 146 -7.48 0.18 9.26
C ASP A 146 -6.30 -0.54 8.61
N THR A 147 -6.57 -1.52 7.73
CA THR A 147 -5.50 -2.17 6.96
C THR A 147 -4.75 -1.17 6.08
N LEU A 148 -5.45 -0.21 5.46
CA LEU A 148 -4.83 0.83 4.64
C LEU A 148 -4.01 1.83 5.49
N LEU A 149 -4.39 2.08 6.74
CA LEU A 149 -3.60 2.85 7.70
C LEU A 149 -2.34 2.09 8.14
N ASP A 150 -2.49 0.81 8.49
CA ASP A 150 -1.38 -0.06 8.94
C ASP A 150 -0.31 -0.23 7.86
N GLU A 151 -0.73 -0.31 6.59
CA GLU A 151 0.17 -0.36 5.43
C GLU A 151 0.72 1.02 5.04
N GLY A 152 0.34 2.10 5.75
CA GLY A 152 0.84 3.46 5.53
C GLY A 152 0.33 4.13 4.25
N LEU A 153 -0.77 3.63 3.68
CA LEU A 153 -1.36 4.14 2.45
C LEU A 153 -2.42 5.22 2.70
N ALA A 154 -2.96 5.25 3.91
CA ALA A 154 -3.92 6.25 4.37
C ALA A 154 -3.37 7.06 5.55
N MET A 155 -3.93 8.24 5.76
CA MET A 155 -3.71 9.10 6.92
C MET A 155 -5.06 9.52 7.50
N ILE A 156 -5.15 9.64 8.82
CA ILE A 156 -6.36 10.15 9.49
C ILE A 156 -6.33 11.69 9.47
N ASP A 157 -7.46 12.28 9.09
CA ASP A 157 -7.76 13.70 9.26
C ASP A 157 -9.07 13.86 10.06
N ASP A 158 -8.92 14.36 11.28
CA ASP A 158 -10.04 14.70 12.18
C ASP A 158 -10.25 16.23 12.28
N GLY A 159 -9.55 17.04 11.48
CA GLY A 159 -9.49 18.50 11.61
C GLY A 159 -10.60 19.28 10.90
N HIS A 160 -11.51 18.60 10.19
CA HIS A 160 -12.55 19.27 9.43
C HIS A 160 -13.70 19.78 10.32
N SER A 161 -14.36 20.86 9.89
CA SER A 161 -15.39 21.56 10.67
C SER A 161 -16.68 20.76 10.92
N ASP A 162 -16.92 19.70 10.16
CA ASP A 162 -18.08 18.81 10.33
C ASP A 162 -17.88 17.72 11.39
N GLY A 163 -16.69 17.65 12.00
CA GLY A 163 -16.33 16.66 13.02
C GLY A 163 -16.25 15.23 12.51
N LYS A 164 -16.27 15.02 11.19
CA LYS A 164 -16.18 13.68 10.59
C LYS A 164 -14.74 13.30 10.32
N ARG A 165 -14.35 12.11 10.80
CA ARG A 165 -13.07 11.49 10.47
C ARG A 165 -12.99 11.18 8.98
N ARG A 166 -11.90 11.64 8.36
CA ARG A 166 -11.54 11.37 6.97
C ARG A 166 -10.29 10.50 6.92
N TYR A 167 -10.26 9.60 5.95
CA TYR A 167 -9.09 8.79 5.61
C TYR A 167 -8.54 9.33 4.31
N TRP A 168 -7.41 10.04 4.39
CA TRP A 168 -6.77 10.73 3.29
C TRP A 168 -5.72 9.85 2.60
N PHE A 169 -5.68 9.89 1.27
CA PHE A 169 -4.83 9.04 0.45
C PHE A 169 -3.91 9.89 -0.44
N PRO A 170 -2.61 9.97 -0.13
CA PRO A 170 -1.67 10.78 -0.91
C PRO A 170 -1.59 10.36 -2.37
N CYS A 171 -1.71 9.06 -2.65
CA CYS A 171 -1.52 8.50 -3.99
C CYS A 171 -2.64 8.84 -4.98
N VAL A 172 -3.79 9.34 -4.51
CA VAL A 172 -4.94 9.71 -5.37
C VAL A 172 -5.33 11.18 -5.26
N SER A 173 -4.74 11.90 -4.30
CA SER A 173 -4.95 13.34 -4.13
C SER A 173 -4.21 14.12 -5.20
N SER A 174 -4.91 15.06 -5.86
CA SER A 174 -4.26 15.99 -6.79
C SER A 174 -3.36 16.94 -6.01
N ILE A 175 -2.08 17.04 -6.38
CA ILE A 175 -1.12 17.97 -5.74
C ILE A 175 -1.59 19.44 -5.77
N SER A 176 -2.52 19.80 -6.67
CA SER A 176 -3.11 21.14 -6.75
C SER A 176 -4.00 21.52 -5.57
N SER A 177 -4.45 20.58 -4.73
CA SER A 177 -5.30 20.89 -3.56
C SER A 177 -4.52 21.26 -2.29
N PHE A 178 -3.19 21.30 -2.33
CA PHE A 178 -2.36 21.75 -1.20
C PHE A 178 -2.19 23.28 -1.09
N GLY A 179 -2.79 24.06 -1.99
CA GLY A 179 -2.53 25.51 -2.10
C GLY A 179 -3.75 26.44 -2.06
N ALA A 180 -4.95 25.92 -1.76
CA ALA A 180 -6.15 26.74 -1.63
C ALA A 180 -6.70 26.52 -0.23
N ASP A 181 -6.11 27.22 0.74
CA ASP A 181 -6.75 27.74 1.96
C ASP A 181 -5.62 28.32 2.84
N SER A 182 -5.37 29.61 2.65
CA SER A 182 -4.59 30.49 3.55
C SER A 182 -5.35 31.79 3.68
#